data_AF-U9TQK6-F1
#
_entry.id   AF-U9TQK6-F1
#
_cell.length_a   1.000
_cell.length_b   1.000
_cell.length_c   1.000
_cell.angle_alpha   90.00
_cell.angle_beta   90.00
_cell.angle_gamma   90.00
#
_symmetry.space_group_name_H-M   'P 1'
#
loop_
_entity.id
_entity.type
_entity.pdbx_description
1 polymer ?
#
loop_
_entity_poly.entity_id
_entity_poly.type
_entity_poly.pdbx_seq_one_letter_code
_entity_poly.pdbx_strand_id
1 'polypeptide(L)'
;LNSQEGLKDNLYILIWTTTPWTLPANQAVAINPNIEYSIVCPNNDILTIQNNYIIATKRLDALQKILGTELNVKFTFKGQQLIGTTYIHPISEKQCKIIDASHITEESGTGLVHTAPGHGMEDYEACKKFDIPTFCPVDEYGIFTSEVGESTFEGKSVLTDGTLAVIEYLKKRNSLIKEEKFKHKYPYDWRTKKPIILRATPQWFANVEAIKQRAIELLEDVKMVPKSARYRLEQFTLSRSEWCISRQRSWGVPIPVFYESETDVPLLTDSSVEHIIEIFKKHGSDGWWKLDDQELLASEYKNNGKTYRKGNDTMDVWFDSGVSWTFILEQTKKKDFKTIADLYLEGSDQHRGWFQSSLLTSVAINDKVPYSTLITHGFVMDEQGQKMSKSLGNVINPSTVIKGGKNEPAYGVDVLRLWVASS
;
A
#
# COMPACT_ATOMS: atom_id res chain seq x y z
N LEU A 1 -28.85 -2.87 25.45
CA LEU A 1 -27.87 -3.65 26.24
C LEU A 1 -27.86 -3.33 27.75
N ASN A 2 -28.44 -2.21 28.23
CA ASN A 2 -28.39 -1.82 29.66
C ASN A 2 -29.50 -2.39 30.57
N SER A 3 -30.37 -3.28 30.08
CA SER A 3 -31.57 -3.71 30.83
C SER A 3 -31.65 -5.21 31.13
N GLN A 4 -30.55 -5.97 30.96
CA GLN A 4 -30.54 -7.41 31.25
C GLN A 4 -29.28 -7.79 32.04
N GLU A 5 -29.44 -7.88 33.36
CA GLU A 5 -28.44 -8.46 34.27
C GLU A 5 -28.13 -9.90 33.84
N GLY A 6 -26.84 -10.23 33.65
CA GLY A 6 -26.36 -11.58 33.33
C GLY A 6 -25.79 -11.81 31.93
N LEU A 7 -26.02 -10.90 30.96
CA LEU A 7 -25.43 -11.04 29.61
C LEU A 7 -24.00 -10.51 29.50
N LYS A 8 -23.60 -9.54 30.34
CA LYS A 8 -22.31 -8.84 30.20
C LYS A 8 -21.09 -9.74 30.44
N ASP A 9 -21.18 -10.68 31.38
CA ASP A 9 -20.02 -11.44 31.82
C ASP A 9 -19.68 -12.63 30.90
N ASN A 10 -20.55 -12.94 29.92
CA ASN A 10 -20.40 -14.08 29.00
C ASN A 10 -20.77 -13.71 27.55
N LEU A 11 -20.43 -12.50 27.09
CA LEU A 11 -20.67 -12.05 25.71
C LEU A 11 -19.35 -11.90 24.95
N TYR A 12 -19.22 -12.64 23.86
CA TYR A 12 -18.01 -12.74 23.06
C TYR A 12 -18.28 -12.31 21.61
N ILE A 13 -17.26 -11.75 20.99
CA ILE A 13 -17.25 -11.47 19.55
C ILE A 13 -16.69 -12.70 18.86
N LEU A 14 -17.46 -13.33 17.97
CA LEU A 14 -16.95 -14.45 17.19
C LEU A 14 -16.21 -13.92 15.96
N ILE A 15 -14.92 -14.22 15.88
CA ILE A 15 -14.05 -13.84 14.77
C ILE A 15 -13.69 -15.08 13.96
N TRP A 16 -13.57 -14.89 12.64
CA TRP A 16 -12.98 -15.86 11.73
C TRP A 16 -11.73 -15.26 11.07
N THR A 17 -10.68 -16.07 10.91
CA THR A 17 -9.46 -15.67 10.20
C THR A 17 -8.77 -16.89 9.59
N THR A 18 -8.14 -16.69 8.43
CA THR A 18 -7.23 -17.66 7.80
C THR A 18 -5.76 -17.40 8.13
N THR A 19 -5.46 -16.31 8.85
CA THR A 19 -4.10 -15.90 9.23
C THR A 19 -4.00 -15.73 10.75
N PRO A 20 -3.94 -16.81 11.54
CA PRO A 20 -3.89 -16.71 13.00
C PRO A 20 -2.71 -15.86 13.50
N TRP A 21 -1.58 -15.88 12.80
CA TRP A 21 -0.39 -15.08 13.13
C TRP A 21 -0.61 -13.56 13.13
N THR A 22 -1.68 -13.04 12.52
CA THR A 22 -1.98 -11.59 12.58
C THR A 22 -2.76 -11.20 13.83
N LEU A 23 -3.31 -12.16 14.60
CA LEU A 23 -4.10 -11.88 15.79
C LEU A 23 -3.33 -11.14 16.90
N PRO A 24 -2.04 -11.40 17.17
CA PRO A 24 -1.27 -10.57 18.11
C PRO A 24 -1.21 -9.09 17.70
N ALA A 25 -1.32 -8.80 16.41
CA ALA A 25 -1.27 -7.45 15.86
C ALA A 25 -2.65 -6.76 15.78
N ASN A 26 -3.72 -7.42 16.22
CA ASN A 26 -5.07 -6.88 16.16
C ASN A 26 -5.23 -5.64 17.06
N GLN A 27 -5.85 -4.58 16.52
CA GLN A 27 -6.08 -3.31 17.22
C GLN A 27 -7.56 -2.94 17.34
N ALA A 28 -8.42 -3.54 16.51
CA ALA A 28 -9.85 -3.29 16.49
C ALA A 28 -10.65 -4.46 15.91
N VAL A 29 -11.96 -4.44 16.07
CA VAL A 29 -12.88 -5.28 15.29
C VAL A 29 -13.68 -4.37 14.37
N ALA A 30 -13.63 -4.65 13.07
CA ALA A 30 -14.38 -3.94 12.05
C ALA A 30 -15.73 -4.61 11.77
N ILE A 31 -16.77 -3.79 11.67
CA ILE A 31 -18.13 -4.20 11.30
C ILE A 31 -18.77 -3.21 10.32
N ASN A 32 -19.83 -3.64 9.64
CA ASN A 32 -20.64 -2.74 8.82
C ASN A 32 -21.85 -2.25 9.63
N PRO A 33 -22.06 -0.94 9.82
CA PRO A 33 -23.18 -0.45 10.64
C PRO A 33 -24.57 -0.79 10.07
N ASN A 34 -24.67 -1.01 8.75
CA ASN A 34 -25.93 -1.26 8.06
C ASN A 34 -26.36 -2.73 8.09
N ILE A 35 -25.41 -3.63 8.37
CA ILE A 35 -25.64 -5.06 8.54
C ILE A 35 -26.40 -5.33 9.84
N GLU A 36 -27.19 -6.40 9.85
CA GLU A 36 -27.87 -6.88 11.04
C GLU A 36 -27.04 -7.98 11.73
N TYR A 37 -26.93 -7.86 13.05
CA TYR A 37 -26.18 -8.77 13.90
C TYR A 37 -27.10 -9.42 14.92
N SER A 38 -26.74 -10.61 15.37
CA SER A 38 -27.47 -11.38 16.35
C SER A 38 -26.58 -11.87 17.48
N ILE A 39 -27.10 -11.83 18.70
CA ILE A 39 -26.54 -12.54 19.85
C ILE A 39 -27.08 -13.96 19.82
N VAL A 40 -26.18 -14.93 19.71
CA VAL A 40 -26.54 -16.35 19.63
C VAL A 40 -25.94 -17.14 20.79
N CYS A 41 -26.63 -18.20 21.20
CA CYS A 41 -26.16 -19.13 22.22
C CYS A 41 -26.17 -20.55 21.63
N PRO A 42 -25.08 -21.32 21.71
CA PRO A 42 -25.07 -22.73 21.33
C PRO A 42 -26.04 -23.54 22.18
N ASN A 43 -26.72 -24.49 21.56
CA ASN A 43 -27.59 -25.44 22.24
C ASN A 43 -26.72 -26.56 22.84
N ASN A 44 -26.17 -26.35 24.03
CA ASN A 44 -25.41 -27.37 24.77
C ASN A 44 -25.83 -27.38 26.25
N ASP A 45 -26.59 -28.41 26.63
CA ASP A 45 -27.07 -28.68 28.00
C ASP A 45 -25.98 -29.15 28.99
N ILE A 46 -24.69 -29.07 28.63
CA ILE A 46 -23.61 -29.79 29.36
C ILE A 46 -22.59 -28.85 30.03
N LEU A 47 -22.68 -27.52 29.86
CA LEU A 47 -21.77 -26.58 30.52
C LEU A 47 -22.54 -25.52 31.31
N THR A 48 -22.21 -25.37 32.59
CA THR A 48 -22.82 -24.45 33.57
C THR A 48 -22.60 -22.96 33.27
N ILE A 49 -21.92 -22.61 32.17
CA ILE A 49 -21.73 -21.23 31.71
C ILE A 49 -22.10 -21.15 30.23
N GLN A 50 -23.26 -20.56 29.91
CA GLN A 50 -23.71 -20.34 28.54
C GLN A 50 -23.04 -19.09 27.95
N ASN A 51 -22.00 -19.31 27.13
CA ASN A 51 -21.37 -18.24 26.35
C ASN A 51 -22.28 -17.77 25.22
N ASN A 52 -22.37 -16.45 25.05
CA ASN A 52 -23.12 -15.79 24.01
C ASN A 52 -22.15 -15.22 22.98
N TYR A 53 -22.48 -15.34 21.70
CA TYR A 53 -21.62 -14.90 20.61
C TYR A 53 -22.34 -13.88 19.74
N ILE A 54 -21.64 -12.84 19.32
CA ILE A 54 -22.11 -11.89 18.31
C ILE A 54 -21.68 -12.38 16.94
N ILE A 55 -22.65 -12.51 16.02
CA ILE A 55 -22.43 -12.88 14.62
C ILE A 55 -23.32 -12.02 13.71
N ALA A 56 -22.97 -11.85 12.44
CA ALA A 56 -23.91 -11.30 11.46
C ALA A 56 -25.10 -12.26 11.28
N THR A 57 -26.33 -11.74 11.28
CA THR A 57 -27.55 -12.57 11.31
C THR A 57 -27.60 -13.54 10.12
N LYS A 58 -27.20 -13.11 8.92
CA LYS A 58 -27.18 -14.00 7.73
C LYS A 58 -26.13 -15.11 7.78
N ARG A 59 -25.19 -15.06 8.73
CA ARG A 59 -24.16 -16.11 8.92
C ARG A 59 -24.63 -17.25 9.82
N LEU A 60 -25.83 -17.17 10.40
CA LEU A 60 -26.37 -18.16 11.34
C LEU A 60 -26.30 -19.59 10.78
N ASP A 61 -26.95 -19.86 9.65
CA ASP A 61 -27.02 -21.20 9.06
C ASP A 61 -25.65 -21.77 8.68
N ALA A 62 -24.77 -20.91 8.16
CA ALA A 62 -23.41 -21.30 7.80
C ALA A 62 -22.58 -21.67 9.04
N LEU A 63 -22.69 -20.88 10.11
CA LEU A 63 -21.97 -21.13 11.35
C LEU A 63 -22.52 -22.33 12.12
N GLN A 64 -23.84 -22.56 12.13
CA GLN A 64 -24.42 -23.79 12.69
C GLN A 64 -23.84 -25.04 12.03
N LYS A 65 -23.71 -25.04 10.69
CA LYS A 65 -23.10 -26.15 9.93
C LYS A 65 -21.61 -26.35 10.27
N ILE A 66 -20.83 -25.26 10.34
CA ILE A 66 -19.39 -25.31 10.65
C ILE A 66 -19.13 -25.79 12.08
N LEU A 67 -19.92 -25.28 13.03
CA LEU A 67 -19.80 -25.62 14.45
C LEU A 67 -20.42 -26.98 14.78
N GLY A 68 -21.34 -27.48 13.94
CA GLY A 68 -22.05 -28.74 14.17
C GLY A 68 -23.01 -28.68 15.36
N THR A 69 -23.53 -27.49 15.67
CA THR A 69 -24.46 -27.25 16.78
C THR A 69 -25.50 -26.21 16.39
N GLU A 70 -26.71 -26.34 16.94
CA GLU A 70 -27.74 -25.33 16.79
C GLU A 70 -27.38 -24.08 17.60
N LEU A 71 -27.60 -22.94 16.98
CA LEU A 71 -27.40 -21.61 17.56
C LEU A 71 -28.75 -20.95 17.76
N ASN A 72 -29.16 -20.75 19.01
CA ASN A 72 -30.40 -20.07 19.37
C ASN A 72 -30.18 -18.55 19.37
N VAL A 73 -30.99 -17.83 18.59
CA VAL A 73 -30.95 -16.36 18.54
C VAL A 73 -31.65 -15.79 19.76
N LYS A 74 -30.93 -15.02 20.58
CA LYS A 74 -31.49 -14.32 21.75
C LYS A 74 -31.97 -12.92 21.41
N PHE A 75 -31.21 -12.19 20.60
CA PHE A 75 -31.51 -10.82 20.24
C PHE A 75 -30.87 -10.46 18.90
N THR A 76 -31.53 -9.60 18.14
CA THR A 76 -31.09 -9.14 16.82
C THR A 76 -31.11 -7.62 16.77
N PHE A 77 -30.10 -7.02 16.15
CA PHE A 77 -29.89 -5.58 16.17
C PHE A 77 -29.06 -5.07 14.99
N LYS A 78 -29.07 -3.76 14.75
CA LYS A 78 -28.24 -3.12 13.72
C LYS A 78 -26.81 -2.91 14.19
N GLY A 79 -25.85 -3.15 13.29
CA GLY A 79 -24.41 -2.99 13.56
C GLY A 79 -24.04 -1.63 14.14
N GLN A 80 -24.77 -0.58 13.77
CA GLN A 80 -24.63 0.76 14.35
C GLN A 80 -24.60 0.79 15.89
N GLN A 81 -25.26 -0.14 16.57
CA GLN A 81 -25.29 -0.23 18.02
C GLN A 81 -23.98 -0.74 18.65
N LEU A 82 -23.09 -1.37 17.87
CA LEU A 82 -21.77 -1.83 18.33
C LEU A 82 -20.68 -0.79 18.12
N ILE A 83 -20.90 0.20 17.26
CA ILE A 83 -19.89 1.22 16.95
C ILE A 83 -19.54 2.01 18.22
N GLY A 84 -18.25 2.11 18.51
CA GLY A 84 -17.73 2.80 19.70
C GLY A 84 -17.77 1.98 20.98
N THR A 85 -18.33 0.76 20.96
CA THR A 85 -18.17 -0.19 22.06
C THR A 85 -16.77 -0.79 22.09
N THR A 86 -16.45 -1.51 23.16
CA THR A 86 -15.12 -2.08 23.38
C THR A 86 -15.16 -3.56 23.70
N TYR A 87 -14.07 -4.26 23.41
CA TYR A 87 -13.84 -5.66 23.78
C TYR A 87 -12.46 -5.83 24.42
N ILE A 88 -12.26 -6.95 25.11
CA ILE A 88 -10.95 -7.33 25.66
C ILE A 88 -10.26 -8.22 24.65
N HIS A 89 -9.05 -7.84 24.23
CA HIS A 89 -8.26 -8.59 23.29
C HIS A 89 -7.76 -9.91 23.91
N PRO A 90 -7.92 -11.08 23.26
CA PRO A 90 -7.64 -12.39 23.89
C PRO A 90 -6.16 -12.67 24.18
N ILE A 91 -5.25 -11.97 23.51
CA ILE A 91 -3.78 -12.09 23.69
C ILE A 91 -3.20 -10.97 24.54
N SER A 92 -3.32 -9.72 24.10
CA SER A 92 -2.76 -8.57 24.83
C SER A 92 -3.54 -8.15 26.07
N GLU A 93 -4.76 -8.68 26.28
CA GLU A 93 -5.67 -8.33 27.38
C GLU A 93 -6.04 -6.83 27.44
N LYS A 94 -5.71 -6.08 26.38
CA LYS A 94 -6.03 -4.65 26.24
C LYS A 94 -7.48 -4.47 25.84
N GLN A 95 -8.05 -3.33 26.24
CA GLN A 95 -9.36 -2.89 25.79
C GLN A 95 -9.25 -2.27 24.38
N CYS A 96 -9.86 -2.91 23.40
CA CYS A 96 -9.86 -2.49 21.98
C CYS A 96 -11.27 -2.04 21.56
N LYS A 97 -11.37 -1.29 20.44
CA LYS A 97 -12.63 -0.71 19.96
C LYS A 97 -13.25 -1.52 18.83
N ILE A 98 -14.58 -1.48 18.74
CA ILE A 98 -15.32 -1.88 17.55
C ILE A 98 -15.53 -0.66 16.66
N ILE A 99 -15.11 -0.76 15.39
CA ILE A 99 -15.07 0.34 14.43
C ILE A 99 -15.95 0.08 13.20
N ASP A 100 -16.30 1.17 12.52
CA ASP A 100 -17.01 1.13 11.24
C ASP A 100 -16.05 0.76 10.12
N ALA A 101 -16.43 -0.23 9.33
CA ALA A 101 -15.84 -0.47 8.03
C ALA A 101 -16.89 -0.95 7.00
N SER A 102 -17.17 -0.10 6.02
CA SER A 102 -18.15 -0.36 4.97
C SER A 102 -17.79 -1.52 4.02
N HIS A 103 -16.53 -1.95 3.96
CA HIS A 103 -16.09 -3.07 3.12
C HIS A 103 -16.48 -4.45 3.68
N ILE A 104 -16.93 -4.51 4.94
CA ILE A 104 -17.35 -5.76 5.59
C ILE A 104 -18.69 -6.23 5.00
N THR A 105 -18.73 -7.51 4.61
CA THR A 105 -19.91 -8.17 4.02
C THR A 105 -20.37 -9.37 4.86
N GLU A 106 -21.55 -9.90 4.55
CA GLU A 106 -22.13 -11.10 5.20
C GLU A 106 -21.87 -12.40 4.40
N GLU A 107 -20.92 -12.38 3.46
CA GLU A 107 -20.70 -13.50 2.53
C GLU A 107 -19.75 -14.57 3.08
N SER A 108 -18.86 -14.22 4.01
CA SER A 108 -17.86 -15.13 4.56
C SER A 108 -17.60 -14.87 6.05
N GLY A 109 -16.94 -15.83 6.71
CA GLY A 109 -16.61 -15.74 8.14
C GLY A 109 -17.84 -15.56 9.03
N THR A 110 -17.73 -14.63 9.97
CA THR A 110 -18.75 -14.32 10.98
C THR A 110 -19.46 -12.99 10.75
N GLY A 111 -19.00 -12.19 9.78
CA GLY A 111 -19.44 -10.80 9.57
C GLY A 111 -18.84 -9.78 10.54
N LEU A 112 -17.91 -10.21 11.40
CA LEU A 112 -17.05 -9.37 12.23
C LEU A 112 -15.60 -9.73 11.92
N VAL A 113 -14.77 -8.73 11.60
CA VAL A 113 -13.40 -8.97 11.13
C VAL A 113 -12.42 -8.38 12.14
N HIS A 114 -11.47 -9.20 12.58
CA HIS A 114 -10.33 -8.68 13.36
C HIS A 114 -9.48 -7.82 12.43
N THR A 115 -9.11 -6.65 12.90
CA THR A 115 -8.39 -5.65 12.11
C THR A 115 -6.97 -5.50 12.65
N ALA A 116 -5.99 -5.85 11.83
CA ALA A 116 -4.57 -5.75 12.12
C ALA A 116 -3.93 -4.77 11.10
N PRO A 117 -3.89 -3.45 11.39
CA PRO A 117 -3.50 -2.43 10.41
C PRO A 117 -2.06 -2.59 9.88
N GLY A 118 -1.20 -3.34 10.58
CA GLY A 118 0.13 -3.69 10.09
C GLY A 118 0.17 -4.73 8.97
N HIS A 119 -0.95 -5.39 8.66
CA HIS A 119 -0.98 -6.58 7.80
C HIS A 119 -2.09 -6.57 6.73
N GLY A 120 -2.85 -5.48 6.60
CA GLY A 120 -3.91 -5.35 5.60
C GLY A 120 -4.14 -3.89 5.19
N MET A 121 -4.38 -3.62 3.90
CA MET A 121 -4.64 -2.25 3.43
C MET A 121 -6.01 -1.75 3.89
N GLU A 122 -7.05 -2.58 3.75
CA GLU A 122 -8.40 -2.25 4.22
C GLU A 122 -8.42 -2.03 5.75
N ASP A 123 -7.63 -2.83 6.48
CA ASP A 123 -7.42 -2.69 7.92
C ASP A 123 -6.73 -1.35 8.28
N TYR A 124 -5.66 -1.01 7.56
CA TYR A 124 -4.95 0.25 7.72
C TYR A 124 -5.86 1.45 7.47
N GLU A 125 -6.61 1.45 6.37
CA GLU A 125 -7.54 2.53 6.03
C GLU A 125 -8.69 2.67 7.04
N ALA A 126 -9.22 1.55 7.53
CA ALA A 126 -10.26 1.56 8.57
C ALA A 126 -9.72 2.14 9.88
N CYS A 127 -8.55 1.67 10.35
CA CYS A 127 -7.92 2.15 11.57
C CYS A 127 -7.49 3.62 11.49
N LYS A 128 -7.01 4.09 10.33
CA LYS A 128 -6.57 5.48 10.10
C LYS A 128 -7.71 6.49 10.35
N LYS A 129 -8.96 6.14 10.02
CA LYS A 129 -10.14 7.01 10.26
C LYS A 129 -10.45 7.25 11.74
N PHE A 130 -9.94 6.38 12.63
CA PHE A 130 -10.19 6.42 14.06
C PHE A 130 -8.91 6.67 14.87
N ASP A 131 -7.83 7.13 14.22
CA ASP A 131 -6.51 7.38 14.81
C ASP A 131 -5.96 6.18 15.59
N ILE A 132 -6.25 4.96 15.11
CA ILE A 132 -5.75 3.73 15.72
C ILE A 132 -4.34 3.46 15.16
N PRO A 133 -3.31 3.34 16.02
CA PRO A 133 -1.94 3.21 15.57
C PRO A 133 -1.72 1.90 14.80
N THR A 134 -0.84 1.96 13.81
CA THR A 134 -0.41 0.77 13.08
C THR A 134 0.56 -0.02 13.95
N PHE A 135 0.24 -1.29 14.21
CA PHE A 135 1.08 -2.19 14.99
C PHE A 135 1.48 -3.38 14.12
N CYS A 136 2.78 -3.67 14.06
CA CYS A 136 3.35 -4.65 13.15
C CYS A 136 4.54 -5.37 13.80
N PRO A 137 4.30 -6.34 14.70
CA PRO A 137 5.36 -7.00 15.48
C PRO A 137 6.09 -8.09 14.68
N VAL A 138 6.35 -7.87 13.39
CA VAL A 138 7.00 -8.84 12.48
C VAL A 138 8.15 -8.15 11.75
N ASP A 139 9.30 -8.81 11.67
CA ASP A 139 10.50 -8.25 11.02
C ASP A 139 10.54 -8.51 9.49
N GLU A 140 11.66 -8.11 8.86
CA GLU A 140 11.92 -8.32 7.43
C GLU A 140 12.03 -9.77 6.96
N TYR A 141 12.31 -10.70 7.88
CA TYR A 141 12.42 -12.13 7.62
C TYR A 141 11.09 -12.87 7.85
N GLY A 142 10.03 -12.16 8.28
CA GLY A 142 8.74 -12.76 8.60
C GLY A 142 8.76 -13.46 9.96
N ILE A 143 9.57 -12.96 10.90
CA ILE A 143 9.72 -13.47 12.26
C ILE A 143 9.08 -12.50 13.25
N PHE A 144 8.41 -13.02 14.28
CA PHE A 144 7.89 -12.18 15.35
C PHE A 144 9.02 -11.49 16.13
N THR A 145 8.89 -10.18 16.30
CA THR A 145 9.78 -9.36 17.12
C THR A 145 9.38 -9.40 18.60
N SER A 146 10.23 -8.87 19.48
CA SER A 146 9.92 -8.70 20.92
C SER A 146 8.71 -7.81 21.18
N GLU A 147 8.36 -6.92 20.24
CA GLU A 147 7.20 -6.04 20.35
C GLU A 147 5.87 -6.80 20.46
N VAL A 148 5.82 -8.07 20.02
CA VAL A 148 4.63 -8.93 20.14
C VAL A 148 4.16 -9.08 21.59
N GLY A 149 5.04 -8.87 22.57
CA GLY A 149 4.74 -8.83 24.00
C GLY A 149 4.52 -10.19 24.67
N GLU A 150 4.29 -11.24 23.88
CA GLU A 150 4.11 -12.61 24.35
C GLU A 150 5.32 -13.48 23.95
N SER A 151 6.13 -13.87 24.93
CA SER A 151 7.42 -14.54 24.73
C SER A 151 7.30 -15.89 24.01
N THR A 152 6.12 -16.53 24.06
CA THR A 152 5.88 -17.76 23.32
C THR A 152 5.81 -17.57 21.80
N PHE A 153 5.69 -16.33 21.31
CA PHE A 153 5.65 -16.01 19.88
C PHE A 153 6.98 -15.45 19.36
N GLU A 154 7.72 -14.72 20.17
CA GLU A 154 8.97 -14.05 19.79
C GLU A 154 9.98 -15.00 19.14
N GLY A 155 10.63 -14.55 18.06
CA GLY A 155 11.66 -15.31 17.34
C GLY A 155 11.12 -16.41 16.42
N LYS A 156 9.79 -16.58 16.32
CA LYS A 156 9.15 -17.60 15.47
C LYS A 156 8.73 -17.05 14.12
N SER A 157 8.86 -17.88 13.08
CA SER A 157 8.39 -17.54 11.73
C SER A 157 6.86 -17.56 11.68
N VAL A 158 6.25 -16.46 11.21
CA VAL A 158 4.80 -16.24 11.32
C VAL A 158 3.99 -17.26 10.52
N LEU A 159 4.51 -17.75 9.40
CA LEU A 159 3.83 -18.71 8.53
C LEU A 159 3.96 -20.18 8.99
N THR A 160 4.78 -20.44 10.01
CA THR A 160 5.09 -21.79 10.48
C THR A 160 4.78 -21.95 11.98
N ASP A 161 5.81 -22.11 12.78
CA ASP A 161 5.82 -22.22 14.24
C ASP A 161 5.14 -21.04 14.94
N GLY A 162 5.18 -19.84 14.38
CA GLY A 162 4.45 -18.68 14.90
C GLY A 162 2.92 -18.86 14.83
N THR A 163 2.39 -19.27 13.67
CA THR A 163 0.96 -19.58 13.53
C THR A 163 0.52 -20.68 14.50
N LEU A 164 1.31 -21.75 14.62
CA LEU A 164 1.03 -22.85 15.56
C LEU A 164 1.04 -22.36 17.02
N ALA A 165 1.99 -21.51 17.39
CA ALA A 165 2.07 -20.95 18.74
C ALA A 165 0.83 -20.13 19.09
N VAL A 166 0.34 -19.29 18.16
CA VAL A 166 -0.88 -18.50 18.38
C VAL A 166 -2.10 -19.39 18.55
N ILE A 167 -2.25 -20.44 17.73
CA ILE A 167 -3.37 -21.39 17.85
C ILE A 167 -3.36 -22.08 19.22
N GLU A 168 -2.20 -22.59 19.65
CA GLU A 168 -2.05 -23.26 20.94
C GLU A 168 -2.28 -22.31 22.13
N TYR A 169 -1.89 -21.05 22.00
CA TYR A 169 -2.17 -20.02 22.98
C TYR A 169 -3.69 -19.79 23.14
N LEU A 170 -4.42 -19.66 22.04
CA LEU A 170 -5.87 -19.46 22.05
C LEU A 170 -6.63 -20.68 22.60
N LYS A 171 -6.14 -21.91 22.31
CA LYS A 171 -6.67 -23.15 22.90
C LYS A 171 -6.55 -23.15 24.41
N LYS A 172 -5.36 -22.84 24.95
CA LYS A 172 -5.11 -22.81 26.41
C LYS A 172 -6.00 -21.80 27.14
N ARG A 173 -6.37 -20.71 26.48
CA ARG A 173 -7.25 -19.66 27.02
C ARG A 173 -8.74 -19.90 26.73
N ASN A 174 -9.13 -21.07 26.20
CA ASN A 174 -10.51 -21.37 25.80
C ASN A 174 -11.14 -20.30 24.88
N SER A 175 -10.31 -19.60 24.10
CA SER A 175 -10.74 -18.55 23.16
C SER A 175 -10.86 -19.07 21.72
N LEU A 176 -10.38 -20.30 21.45
CA LEU A 176 -10.54 -20.96 20.16
C LEU A 176 -11.83 -21.81 20.16
N ILE A 177 -12.76 -21.46 19.28
CA ILE A 177 -14.04 -22.19 19.14
C ILE A 177 -13.93 -23.36 18.16
N LYS A 178 -13.27 -23.15 17.02
CA LYS A 178 -13.12 -24.14 15.96
C LYS A 178 -11.84 -23.92 15.19
N GLU A 179 -11.16 -25.01 14.85
CA GLU A 179 -10.01 -25.04 13.94
C GLU A 179 -10.34 -26.01 12.80
N GLU A 180 -10.15 -25.57 11.56
CA GLU A 180 -10.30 -26.42 10.37
C GLU A 180 -9.31 -26.01 9.28
N LYS A 181 -8.96 -26.96 8.40
CA LYS A 181 -8.10 -26.67 7.25
C LYS A 181 -8.95 -26.02 6.15
N PHE A 182 -8.54 -24.84 5.72
CA PHE A 182 -9.22 -24.08 4.67
C PHE A 182 -8.36 -23.97 3.41
N LYS A 183 -8.90 -24.38 2.25
CA LYS A 183 -8.20 -24.31 0.96
C LYS A 183 -8.72 -23.15 0.14
N HIS A 184 -7.86 -22.17 -0.15
CA HIS A 184 -8.19 -21.01 -0.97
C HIS A 184 -6.98 -20.53 -1.77
N LYS A 185 -7.18 -19.52 -2.62
CA LYS A 185 -6.08 -18.86 -3.34
C LYS A 185 -5.30 -17.99 -2.36
N TYR A 186 -3.98 -18.12 -2.37
CA TYR A 186 -3.06 -17.33 -1.55
C TYR A 186 -1.97 -16.75 -2.46
N PRO A 187 -1.46 -15.53 -2.20
CA PRO A 187 -0.42 -14.94 -3.03
C PRO A 187 0.95 -15.60 -2.76
N TYR A 188 1.68 -15.86 -3.84
CA TYR A 188 3.02 -16.42 -3.80
C TYR A 188 3.99 -15.53 -4.56
N ASP A 189 5.22 -15.43 -4.06
CA ASP A 189 6.30 -14.78 -4.77
C ASP A 189 6.54 -15.53 -6.09
N TRP A 190 6.52 -14.79 -7.19
CA TRP A 190 6.54 -15.36 -8.53
C TRP A 190 7.85 -16.07 -8.86
N ARG A 191 8.94 -15.75 -8.17
CA ARG A 191 10.28 -16.31 -8.41
C ARG A 191 10.58 -17.50 -7.51
N THR A 192 10.47 -17.31 -6.20
CA THR A 192 10.77 -18.32 -5.18
C THR A 192 9.62 -19.30 -4.96
N LYS A 193 8.40 -18.96 -5.42
CA LYS A 193 7.18 -19.75 -5.18
C LYS A 193 6.90 -19.99 -3.70
N LYS A 194 7.33 -19.06 -2.83
CA LYS A 194 7.03 -19.05 -1.41
C LYS A 194 5.83 -18.13 -1.12
N PRO A 195 5.03 -18.42 -0.08
CA PRO A 195 3.93 -17.54 0.33
C PRO A 195 4.45 -16.16 0.73
N ILE A 196 3.70 -15.11 0.41
CA ILE A 196 4.02 -13.74 0.83
C ILE A 196 3.14 -13.30 1.99
N ILE A 197 3.66 -12.43 2.84
CA ILE A 197 2.89 -11.73 3.88
C ILE A 197 2.82 -10.24 3.56
N LEU A 198 1.75 -9.59 4.04
CA LEU A 198 1.65 -8.14 4.03
C LEU A 198 2.22 -7.61 5.35
N ARG A 199 3.09 -6.61 5.24
CA ARG A 199 3.73 -5.95 6.37
C ARG A 199 3.79 -4.45 6.14
N ALA A 200 3.37 -3.67 7.14
CA ALA A 200 3.63 -2.24 7.18
C ALA A 200 5.13 -1.99 7.37
N THR A 201 5.68 -1.08 6.58
CA THR A 201 7.08 -0.66 6.70
C THR A 201 7.14 0.87 6.68
N PRO A 202 8.10 1.48 7.40
CA PRO A 202 8.39 2.89 7.23
C PRO A 202 8.78 3.17 5.77
N GLN A 203 8.20 4.22 5.18
CA GLN A 203 8.45 4.65 3.80
C GLN A 203 8.44 6.17 3.73
N TRP A 204 9.14 6.73 2.74
CA TRP A 204 9.12 8.16 2.43
C TRP A 204 7.95 8.48 1.50
N PHE A 205 7.18 9.50 1.88
CA PHE A 205 6.08 10.01 1.09
C PHE A 205 6.27 11.49 0.78
N ALA A 206 6.02 11.88 -0.47
CA ALA A 206 5.77 13.27 -0.81
C ALA A 206 4.28 13.57 -0.59
N ASN A 207 3.99 14.55 0.27
CA ASN A 207 2.63 15.04 0.45
C ASN A 207 2.27 15.94 -0.74
N VAL A 208 1.39 15.44 -1.61
CA VAL A 208 0.94 16.17 -2.78
C VAL A 208 -0.45 16.76 -2.60
N GLU A 209 -1.14 16.46 -1.50
CA GLU A 209 -2.48 16.95 -1.19
C GLU A 209 -2.59 18.47 -1.36
N ALA A 210 -1.61 19.20 -0.81
CA ALA A 210 -1.57 20.66 -0.84
C ALA A 210 -1.46 21.25 -2.25
N ILE A 211 -0.91 20.51 -3.21
CA ILE A 211 -0.65 21.01 -4.57
C ILE A 211 -1.62 20.46 -5.63
N LYS A 212 -2.43 19.45 -5.30
CA LYS A 212 -3.34 18.81 -6.27
C LYS A 212 -4.26 19.82 -6.93
N GLN A 213 -4.99 20.58 -6.11
CA GLN A 213 -6.00 21.51 -6.61
C GLN A 213 -5.35 22.55 -7.52
N ARG A 214 -4.20 23.09 -7.09
CA ARG A 214 -3.39 24.00 -7.88
C ARG A 214 -2.91 23.38 -9.20
N ALA A 215 -2.49 22.12 -9.18
CA ALA A 215 -2.09 21.41 -10.39
C ALA A 215 -3.25 21.28 -11.39
N ILE A 216 -4.47 20.98 -10.92
CA ILE A 216 -5.67 20.91 -11.79
C ILE A 216 -6.01 22.28 -12.39
N GLU A 217 -5.97 23.34 -11.59
CA GLU A 217 -6.20 24.71 -12.07
C GLU A 217 -5.20 25.08 -13.16
N LEU A 218 -3.91 24.80 -12.96
CA LEU A 218 -2.89 25.10 -13.95
C LEU A 218 -3.03 24.27 -15.24
N LEU A 219 -3.68 23.09 -15.19
CA LEU A 219 -4.01 22.33 -16.39
C LEU A 219 -5.09 23.01 -17.27
N GLU A 220 -5.81 24.03 -16.79
CA GLU A 220 -6.76 24.82 -17.59
C GLU A 220 -6.12 25.41 -18.85
N ASP A 221 -4.89 25.87 -18.71
CA ASP A 221 -4.12 26.50 -19.79
C ASP A 221 -3.41 25.49 -20.71
N VAL A 222 -3.49 24.19 -20.43
CA VAL A 222 -2.80 23.15 -21.21
C VAL A 222 -3.68 22.63 -22.34
N LYS A 223 -3.16 22.66 -23.56
CA LYS A 223 -3.83 22.07 -24.73
C LYS A 223 -3.70 20.54 -24.70
N MET A 224 -4.81 19.86 -24.50
CA MET A 224 -4.87 18.39 -24.47
C MET A 224 -5.34 17.81 -25.81
N VAL A 225 -4.59 16.83 -26.34
CA VAL A 225 -4.93 16.11 -27.58
C VAL A 225 -4.85 14.60 -27.33
N PRO A 226 -5.99 13.86 -27.35
CA PRO A 226 -7.35 14.36 -27.49
C PRO A 226 -7.81 15.14 -26.25
N LYS A 227 -8.85 15.99 -26.41
CA LYS A 227 -9.39 16.78 -25.29
C LYS A 227 -9.82 15.94 -24.09
N SER A 228 -10.27 14.69 -24.33
CA SER A 228 -10.69 13.74 -23.29
C SER A 228 -9.54 13.25 -22.40
N ALA A 229 -8.27 13.38 -22.82
CA ALA A 229 -7.09 13.02 -22.03
C ALA A 229 -7.03 13.81 -20.71
N ARG A 230 -7.56 15.04 -20.72
CA ARG A 230 -7.62 15.91 -19.55
C ARG A 230 -8.25 15.24 -18.35
N TYR A 231 -9.49 14.76 -18.51
CA TYR A 231 -10.26 14.15 -17.42
C TYR A 231 -9.49 13.01 -16.76
N ARG A 232 -8.78 12.20 -17.56
CA ARG A 232 -7.97 11.09 -17.05
C ARG A 232 -6.82 11.58 -16.17
N LEU A 233 -6.08 12.61 -16.59
CA LEU A 233 -4.96 13.16 -15.81
C LEU A 233 -5.47 13.83 -14.53
N GLU A 234 -6.60 14.54 -14.60
CA GLU A 234 -7.22 15.20 -13.45
C GLU A 234 -7.66 14.17 -12.40
N GLN A 235 -8.37 13.12 -12.81
CA GLN A 235 -8.83 12.06 -11.89
C GLN A 235 -7.66 11.33 -11.21
N PHE A 236 -6.59 11.02 -11.95
CA PHE A 236 -5.42 10.41 -11.33
C PHE A 236 -4.71 11.35 -10.36
N THR A 237 -4.72 12.65 -10.63
CA THR A 237 -4.07 13.65 -9.76
C THR A 237 -4.89 13.87 -8.49
N LEU A 238 -6.20 13.99 -8.59
CA LEU A 238 -7.10 14.16 -7.44
C LEU A 238 -7.10 12.95 -6.50
N SER A 239 -7.04 11.73 -7.04
CA SER A 239 -7.11 10.49 -6.24
C SER A 239 -5.85 10.17 -5.42
N ARG A 240 -4.75 10.93 -5.56
CA ARG A 240 -3.45 10.57 -4.97
C ARG A 240 -2.97 11.57 -3.90
N SER A 241 -3.30 11.38 -2.63
CA SER A 241 -2.89 12.32 -1.54
C SER A 241 -1.43 12.22 -1.16
N GLU A 242 -0.89 11.02 -1.18
CA GLU A 242 0.48 10.72 -0.78
C GLU A 242 1.18 9.96 -1.91
N TRP A 243 2.39 10.38 -2.26
CA TRP A 243 3.24 9.66 -3.19
C TRP A 243 4.36 8.98 -2.43
N CYS A 244 4.30 7.65 -2.29
CA CYS A 244 5.43 6.86 -1.79
C CYS A 244 6.62 6.95 -2.77
N ILE A 245 7.64 7.73 -2.39
CA ILE A 245 8.83 8.01 -3.20
C ILE A 245 10.00 7.08 -2.87
N SER A 246 9.98 6.33 -1.77
CA SER A 246 11.04 5.38 -1.43
C SER A 246 10.86 4.00 -2.07
N ARG A 247 11.98 3.36 -2.39
CA ARG A 247 12.07 1.99 -2.90
C ARG A 247 13.24 1.29 -2.24
N GLN A 248 13.02 0.06 -1.77
CA GLN A 248 14.07 -0.81 -1.25
C GLN A 248 14.74 -1.55 -2.42
N ARG A 249 15.50 -0.80 -3.23
CA ARG A 249 16.20 -1.28 -4.42
C ARG A 249 17.64 -0.79 -4.41
N SER A 250 18.54 -1.64 -4.90
CA SER A 250 19.97 -1.32 -5.04
C SER A 250 20.28 -0.44 -6.26
N TRP A 251 19.33 -0.28 -7.20
CA TRP A 251 19.52 0.54 -8.40
C TRP A 251 18.49 1.68 -8.42
N GLY A 252 18.98 2.91 -8.34
CA GLY A 252 18.20 4.14 -8.34
C GLY A 252 18.98 5.28 -7.69
N VAL A 253 18.47 6.51 -7.81
CA VAL A 253 19.01 7.65 -7.07
C VAL A 253 18.70 7.45 -5.58
N PRO A 254 19.68 7.51 -4.66
CA PRO A 254 19.42 7.37 -3.23
C PRO A 254 18.60 8.55 -2.69
N ILE A 255 17.76 8.30 -1.68
CA ILE A 255 17.17 9.39 -0.89
C ILE A 255 18.27 9.94 0.02
N PRO A 256 18.63 11.24 -0.08
CA PRO A 256 19.79 11.82 0.60
C PRO A 256 19.50 12.10 2.08
N VAL A 257 19.24 11.05 2.85
CA VAL A 257 18.85 11.14 4.26
C VAL A 257 19.77 10.31 5.14
N PHE A 258 20.09 10.85 6.30
CA PHE A 258 20.73 10.14 7.40
C PHE A 258 19.73 9.86 8.51
N TYR A 259 20.07 8.96 9.41
CA TYR A 259 19.29 8.70 10.61
C TYR A 259 20.23 8.68 11.81
N GLU A 260 19.79 9.28 12.91
CA GLU A 260 20.47 9.15 14.20
C GLU A 260 20.44 7.68 14.64
N SER A 261 21.59 7.07 14.89
CA SER A 261 21.71 5.62 15.10
C SER A 261 20.97 5.10 16.33
N GLU A 262 20.76 5.95 17.35
CA GLU A 262 20.10 5.55 18.60
C GLU A 262 18.59 5.72 18.58
N THR A 263 18.07 6.67 17.78
CA THR A 263 16.67 7.10 17.82
C THR A 263 15.92 6.87 16.53
N ASP A 264 16.62 6.53 15.44
CA ASP A 264 16.11 6.44 14.08
C ASP A 264 15.43 7.72 13.57
N VAL A 265 15.68 8.87 14.22
CA VAL A 265 15.18 10.16 13.76
C VAL A 265 15.91 10.56 12.48
N PRO A 266 15.19 10.91 11.38
CA PRO A 266 15.81 11.29 10.13
C PRO A 266 16.49 12.67 10.23
N LEU A 267 17.72 12.75 9.74
CA LEU A 267 18.46 13.97 9.48
C LEU A 267 18.34 14.33 8.00
N LEU A 268 17.49 15.32 7.72
CA LEU A 268 17.24 15.86 6.39
C LEU A 268 17.04 17.38 6.50
N THR A 269 18.15 18.11 6.42
CA THR A 269 18.22 19.58 6.48
C THR A 269 18.79 20.14 5.19
N ASP A 270 18.53 21.42 4.89
CA ASP A 270 19.07 22.09 3.70
C ASP A 270 20.59 21.92 3.60
N SER A 271 21.33 22.19 4.69
CA SER A 271 22.78 22.04 4.73
C SER A 271 23.26 20.60 4.53
N SER A 272 22.55 19.60 5.07
CA SER A 272 22.87 18.19 4.84
C SER A 272 22.68 17.79 3.37
N VAL A 273 21.58 18.23 2.76
CA VAL A 273 21.24 17.92 1.37
C VAL A 273 22.19 18.63 0.41
N GLU A 274 22.52 19.89 0.69
CA GLU A 274 23.42 20.69 -0.13
C GLU A 274 24.85 20.12 -0.16
N HIS A 275 25.34 19.62 0.99
CA HIS A 275 26.60 18.88 1.05
C HIS A 275 26.56 17.60 0.21
N ILE A 276 25.46 16.83 0.27
CA ILE A 276 25.29 15.61 -0.53
C ILE A 276 25.21 15.94 -2.03
N ILE A 277 24.54 17.03 -2.41
CA ILE A 277 24.50 17.52 -3.80
C ILE A 277 25.92 17.80 -4.32
N GLU A 278 26.77 18.46 -3.53
CA GLU A 278 28.17 18.71 -3.91
C GLU A 278 28.99 17.42 -4.08
N ILE A 279 28.70 16.39 -3.29
CA ILE A 279 29.29 15.06 -3.48
C ILE A 279 28.79 14.44 -4.78
N PHE A 280 27.49 14.50 -5.07
CA PHE A 280 26.93 13.92 -6.29
C PHE A 280 27.44 14.63 -7.55
N LYS A 281 27.71 15.93 -7.50
CA LYS A 281 28.37 16.66 -8.61
C LYS A 281 29.78 16.12 -8.91
N LYS A 282 30.50 15.65 -7.90
CA LYS A 282 31.89 15.16 -8.03
C LYS A 282 31.97 13.67 -8.35
N HIS A 283 31.13 12.86 -7.72
CA HIS A 283 31.23 11.39 -7.74
C HIS A 283 30.05 10.70 -8.42
N GLY A 284 29.03 11.47 -8.85
CA GLY A 284 27.73 10.94 -9.24
C GLY A 284 26.94 10.40 -8.04
N SER A 285 25.74 9.89 -8.31
CA SER A 285 24.90 9.23 -7.28
C SER A 285 25.57 7.98 -6.69
N ASP A 286 26.47 7.34 -7.45
CA ASP A 286 27.30 6.22 -6.99
C ASP A 286 28.15 6.56 -5.77
N GLY A 287 28.48 7.83 -5.56
CA GLY A 287 29.21 8.30 -4.38
C GLY A 287 28.52 7.91 -3.08
N TRP A 288 27.19 7.88 -3.04
CA TRP A 288 26.41 7.47 -1.85
C TRP A 288 26.73 6.05 -1.38
N TRP A 289 26.97 5.15 -2.33
CA TRP A 289 27.19 3.72 -2.05
C TRP A 289 28.67 3.39 -1.81
N LYS A 290 29.59 4.19 -2.37
CA LYS A 290 31.03 3.92 -2.36
C LYS A 290 31.79 4.67 -1.27
N LEU A 291 31.33 5.85 -0.89
CA LEU A 291 31.99 6.69 0.11
C LEU A 291 31.60 6.30 1.53
N ASP A 292 32.49 6.62 2.48
CA ASP A 292 32.23 6.47 3.91
C ASP A 292 31.13 7.42 4.37
N ASP A 293 30.31 6.99 5.34
CA ASP A 293 29.25 7.80 5.93
C ASP A 293 29.80 9.12 6.52
N GLN A 294 31.04 9.12 7.03
CA GLN A 294 31.73 10.32 7.51
C GLN A 294 32.10 11.30 6.40
N GLU A 295 32.29 10.86 5.16
CA GLU A 295 32.51 11.75 4.02
C GLU A 295 31.19 12.35 3.54
N LEU A 296 30.14 11.53 3.52
CA LEU A 296 28.78 11.89 3.12
C LEU A 296 28.07 12.83 4.11
N LEU A 297 28.47 12.81 5.38
CA LEU A 297 27.88 13.64 6.43
C LEU A 297 28.44 15.08 6.37
N ALA A 298 27.55 16.08 6.42
CA ALA A 298 27.96 17.48 6.47
C ALA A 298 28.75 17.80 7.76
N SER A 299 29.69 18.75 7.67
CA SER A 299 30.70 19.01 8.71
C SER A 299 30.13 19.29 10.10
N GLU A 300 28.98 19.96 10.18
CA GLU A 300 28.31 20.30 11.44
C GLU A 300 27.75 19.08 12.19
N TYR A 301 27.49 17.96 11.51
CA TYR A 301 26.94 16.75 12.13
C TYR A 301 28.02 15.73 12.51
N LYS A 302 29.28 15.93 12.10
CA LYS A 302 30.37 14.98 12.39
C LYS A 302 30.75 14.89 13.87
N ASN A 303 30.62 16.01 14.58
CA ASN A 303 31.10 16.14 15.98
C ASN A 303 30.03 16.75 16.92
N ASN A 304 28.75 16.56 16.62
CA ASN A 304 27.66 17.14 17.44
C ASN A 304 27.21 16.25 18.61
N GLY A 305 28.00 15.21 18.94
CA GLY A 305 27.69 14.27 20.02
C GLY A 305 26.71 13.16 19.65
N LYS A 306 26.27 13.08 18.39
CA LYS A 306 25.40 12.02 17.87
C LYS A 306 26.13 11.19 16.82
N THR A 307 25.64 9.97 16.59
CA THR A 307 26.10 9.11 15.49
C THR A 307 25.00 8.97 14.45
N TYR A 308 25.39 8.93 13.19
CA TYR A 308 24.45 8.85 12.06
C TYR A 308 24.80 7.69 11.15
N ARG A 309 23.76 7.09 10.58
CA ARG A 309 23.84 6.06 9.53
C ARG A 309 23.09 6.54 8.29
N LYS A 310 23.63 6.30 7.10
CA LYS A 310 22.91 6.66 5.87
C LYS A 310 21.66 5.82 5.64
N GLY A 311 20.69 6.38 4.92
CA GLY A 311 19.56 5.66 4.38
C GLY A 311 19.93 4.76 3.20
N ASN A 312 19.22 3.64 3.05
CA ASN A 312 19.41 2.67 1.96
C ASN A 312 18.28 2.70 0.92
N ASP A 313 17.29 3.56 1.09
CA ASP A 313 16.20 3.71 0.14
C ASP A 313 16.64 4.49 -1.10
N THR A 314 16.12 4.06 -2.25
CA THR A 314 16.22 4.80 -3.52
C THR A 314 14.91 5.49 -3.85
N MET A 315 14.98 6.51 -4.69
CA MET A 315 13.82 7.22 -5.21
C MET A 315 13.04 6.36 -6.21
N ASP A 316 11.73 6.59 -6.24
CA ASP A 316 10.82 6.07 -7.25
C ASP A 316 11.25 6.55 -8.65
N VAL A 317 11.24 5.66 -9.64
CA VAL A 317 11.67 5.97 -11.02
C VAL A 317 10.81 7.06 -11.67
N TRP A 318 9.56 7.17 -11.20
CA TRP A 318 8.65 8.25 -11.62
C TRP A 318 9.07 9.61 -11.09
N PHE A 319 9.81 9.66 -9.98
CA PHE A 319 10.41 10.89 -9.46
C PHE A 319 11.55 11.33 -10.39
N ASP A 320 12.47 10.43 -10.72
CA ASP A 320 13.59 10.68 -11.64
C ASP A 320 13.11 11.22 -12.99
N SER A 321 12.16 10.51 -13.62
CA SER A 321 11.57 10.96 -14.88
C SER A 321 10.70 12.22 -14.71
N GLY A 322 10.01 12.35 -13.58
CA GLY A 322 9.18 13.51 -13.25
C GLY A 322 9.98 14.81 -13.17
N VAL A 323 11.22 14.78 -12.70
CA VAL A 323 12.09 15.97 -12.65
C VAL A 323 12.84 16.23 -13.96
N SER A 324 12.57 15.49 -15.04
CA SER A 324 13.27 15.68 -16.33
C SER A 324 13.12 17.08 -16.96
N TRP A 325 12.08 17.83 -16.59
CA TRP A 325 11.92 19.23 -17.00
C TRP A 325 13.06 20.14 -16.50
N THR A 326 13.77 19.76 -15.44
CA THR A 326 14.92 20.50 -14.91
C THR A 326 16.04 20.61 -15.94
N PHE A 327 16.30 19.55 -16.72
CA PHE A 327 17.30 19.56 -17.79
C PHE A 327 16.98 20.60 -18.86
N ILE A 328 15.70 20.79 -19.18
CA ILE A 328 15.27 21.82 -20.15
C ILE A 328 15.59 23.20 -19.60
N LEU A 329 15.31 23.46 -18.32
CA LEU A 329 15.64 24.75 -17.70
C LEU A 329 17.14 25.01 -17.62
N GLU A 330 17.93 23.98 -17.30
CA GLU A 330 19.40 24.08 -17.28
C GLU A 330 19.96 24.41 -18.66
N GLN A 331 19.50 23.72 -19.70
CA GLN A 331 19.97 23.93 -21.07
C GLN A 331 19.50 25.26 -21.66
N THR A 332 18.23 25.60 -21.46
CA THR A 332 17.63 26.80 -22.07
C THR A 332 17.88 28.08 -21.27
N LYS A 333 18.24 27.96 -19.99
CA LYS A 333 18.42 29.08 -19.04
C LYS A 333 17.22 30.04 -19.01
N LYS A 334 16.02 29.54 -19.32
CA LYS A 334 14.78 30.31 -19.30
C LYS A 334 14.55 30.89 -17.91
N LYS A 335 14.39 32.21 -17.83
CA LYS A 335 13.88 32.93 -16.66
C LYS A 335 12.46 33.38 -16.99
N ASP A 336 11.54 33.25 -16.05
CA ASP A 336 10.13 33.67 -16.20
C ASP A 336 9.39 33.03 -17.38
N PHE A 337 9.23 31.70 -17.34
CA PHE A 337 8.45 30.94 -18.32
C PHE A 337 6.99 30.76 -17.88
N LYS A 338 6.05 30.66 -18.83
CA LYS A 338 4.67 30.18 -18.57
C LYS A 338 4.65 28.65 -18.45
N THR A 339 5.32 27.99 -19.40
CA THR A 339 5.51 26.53 -19.43
C THR A 339 6.97 26.22 -19.76
N ILE A 340 7.46 25.05 -19.35
CA ILE A 340 8.86 24.68 -19.55
C ILE A 340 9.08 24.20 -21.00
N ALA A 341 8.28 23.21 -21.41
CA ALA A 341 8.25 22.64 -22.75
C ALA A 341 6.99 23.08 -23.52
N ASP A 342 7.10 23.08 -24.85
CA ASP A 342 5.97 23.33 -25.74
C ASP A 342 5.09 22.08 -25.95
N LEU A 343 5.69 20.89 -25.86
CA LEU A 343 5.02 19.64 -26.15
C LEU A 343 5.55 18.49 -25.30
N TYR A 344 4.64 17.76 -24.64
CA TYR A 344 4.85 16.39 -24.18
C TYR A 344 4.00 15.45 -25.05
N LEU A 345 4.59 14.34 -25.51
CA LEU A 345 3.92 13.36 -26.38
C LEU A 345 4.31 11.95 -25.95
N GLU A 346 3.36 11.19 -25.41
CA GLU A 346 3.59 9.79 -25.00
C GLU A 346 2.29 8.97 -25.02
N GLY A 347 2.41 7.67 -24.72
CA GLY A 347 1.29 6.73 -24.63
C GLY A 347 0.31 7.03 -23.50
N SER A 348 -0.92 6.52 -23.65
CA SER A 348 -2.01 6.71 -22.69
C SER A 348 -1.75 6.26 -21.25
N ASP A 349 -0.82 5.34 -21.04
CA ASP A 349 -0.34 4.89 -19.73
C ASP A 349 0.39 5.98 -18.94
N GLN A 350 0.94 7.00 -19.62
CA GLN A 350 1.72 8.05 -18.96
C GLN A 350 0.89 9.04 -18.15
N HIS A 351 -0.44 8.99 -18.24
CA HIS A 351 -1.34 9.77 -17.37
C HIS A 351 -1.18 9.45 -15.88
N ARG A 352 -0.77 8.22 -15.54
CA ARG A 352 -0.45 7.80 -14.17
C ARG A 352 1.07 7.71 -13.94
N GLY A 353 1.85 7.90 -14.99
CA GLY A 353 3.31 7.87 -14.98
C GLY A 353 3.88 9.27 -15.17
N TRP A 354 4.63 9.44 -16.26
CA TRP A 354 5.47 10.61 -16.49
C TRP A 354 4.72 11.95 -16.58
N PHE A 355 3.52 11.98 -17.16
CA PHE A 355 2.74 13.22 -17.26
C PHE A 355 2.34 13.76 -15.89
N GLN A 356 1.91 12.86 -15.00
CA GLN A 356 1.51 13.21 -13.65
C GLN A 356 2.74 13.56 -12.80
N SER A 357 3.79 12.74 -12.82
CA SER A 357 4.97 13.00 -11.99
C SER A 357 5.66 14.31 -12.39
N SER A 358 5.73 14.62 -13.68
CA SER A 358 6.25 15.90 -14.17
C SER A 358 5.38 17.07 -13.73
N LEU A 359 4.05 16.94 -13.83
CA LEU A 359 3.12 17.96 -13.37
C LEU A 359 3.32 18.26 -11.88
N LEU A 360 3.28 17.22 -11.04
CA LEU A 360 3.38 17.37 -9.59
C LEU A 360 4.71 17.98 -9.16
N THR A 361 5.83 17.50 -9.70
CA THR A 361 7.16 18.03 -9.36
C THR A 361 7.37 19.46 -9.85
N SER A 362 6.90 19.81 -11.06
CA SER A 362 7.01 21.17 -11.59
C SER A 362 6.13 22.16 -10.82
N VAL A 363 4.90 21.77 -10.44
CA VAL A 363 4.02 22.62 -9.63
C VAL A 363 4.60 22.81 -8.23
N ALA A 364 5.14 21.76 -7.62
CA ALA A 364 5.76 21.86 -6.29
C ALA A 364 6.92 22.87 -6.24
N ILE A 365 7.74 22.94 -7.30
CA ILE A 365 8.95 23.78 -7.33
C ILE A 365 8.69 25.16 -7.96
N ASN A 366 7.90 25.22 -9.03
CA ASN A 366 7.78 26.42 -9.88
C ASN A 366 6.37 27.03 -9.87
N ASP A 367 5.38 26.39 -9.24
CA ASP A 367 3.95 26.73 -9.37
C ASP A 367 3.49 26.85 -10.84
N LYS A 368 4.04 26.00 -11.71
CA LYS A 368 3.84 26.06 -13.17
C LYS A 368 3.75 24.66 -13.78
N VAL A 369 3.01 24.53 -14.87
CA VAL A 369 2.96 23.30 -15.67
C VAL A 369 4.24 23.10 -16.49
N PRO A 370 4.72 21.85 -16.63
CA PRO A 370 5.95 21.59 -17.38
C PRO A 370 5.74 21.58 -18.91
N TYR A 371 4.49 21.56 -19.39
CA TYR A 371 4.14 21.49 -20.81
C TYR A 371 2.97 22.42 -21.17
N SER A 372 2.99 23.04 -22.35
CA SER A 372 1.85 23.81 -22.88
C SER A 372 0.88 22.96 -23.70
N THR A 373 1.38 21.93 -24.39
CA THR A 373 0.56 20.94 -25.10
C THR A 373 0.92 19.53 -24.63
N LEU A 374 -0.11 18.71 -24.39
CA LEU A 374 0.05 17.30 -24.08
C LEU A 374 -0.70 16.48 -25.13
N ILE A 375 0.05 15.69 -25.89
CA ILE A 375 -0.46 14.75 -26.89
C ILE A 375 -0.38 13.34 -26.31
N THR A 376 -1.48 12.62 -26.36
CA THR A 376 -1.53 11.22 -25.98
C THR A 376 -1.93 10.35 -27.17
N HIS A 377 -1.16 9.30 -27.42
CA HIS A 377 -1.53 8.25 -28.37
C HIS A 377 -1.93 6.94 -27.68
N GLY A 378 -2.62 6.07 -28.43
CA GLY A 378 -2.99 4.73 -28.01
C GLY A 378 -1.81 3.75 -27.97
N PHE A 379 -2.11 2.50 -27.64
CA PHE A 379 -1.17 1.39 -27.81
C PHE A 379 -1.22 0.87 -29.24
N VAL A 380 -0.08 0.44 -29.77
CA VAL A 380 -0.06 -0.37 -30.99
C VAL A 380 -0.57 -1.77 -30.65
N MET A 381 -1.53 -2.24 -31.44
CA MET A 381 -2.17 -3.55 -31.30
C MET A 381 -1.73 -4.47 -32.45
N ASP A 382 -1.86 -5.77 -32.27
CA ASP A 382 -1.70 -6.73 -33.36
C ASP A 382 -2.92 -6.71 -34.31
N GLU A 383 -2.86 -7.53 -35.36
CA GLU A 383 -3.93 -7.66 -36.37
C GLU A 383 -5.27 -8.15 -35.80
N GLN A 384 -5.28 -8.80 -34.63
CA GLN A 384 -6.51 -9.20 -33.92
C GLN A 384 -6.99 -8.15 -32.90
N GLY A 385 -6.32 -6.99 -32.82
CA GLY A 385 -6.66 -5.96 -31.86
C GLY A 385 -6.26 -6.30 -30.42
N GLN A 386 -5.29 -7.20 -30.22
CA GLN A 386 -4.70 -7.50 -28.92
C GLN A 386 -3.44 -6.67 -28.68
N LYS A 387 -3.20 -6.33 -27.41
CA LYS A 387 -2.00 -5.59 -27.03
C LYS A 387 -0.76 -6.45 -27.33
N MET A 388 0.21 -5.88 -28.05
CA MET A 388 1.46 -6.58 -28.32
C MET A 388 2.22 -6.89 -27.01
N SER A 389 2.61 -8.15 -26.81
CA SER A 389 3.42 -8.57 -25.66
C SER A 389 4.38 -9.70 -26.03
N LYS A 390 5.60 -9.65 -25.48
CA LYS A 390 6.62 -10.67 -25.77
C LYS A 390 6.16 -12.09 -25.42
N SER A 391 5.32 -12.24 -24.38
CA SER A 391 4.78 -13.54 -23.96
C SER A 391 3.73 -14.12 -24.90
N LEU A 392 2.98 -13.26 -25.62
CA LEU A 392 2.02 -13.70 -26.64
C LEU A 392 2.68 -13.98 -27.99
N GLY A 393 3.94 -13.56 -28.18
CA GLY A 393 4.67 -13.74 -29.43
C GLY A 393 4.15 -12.88 -30.59
N ASN A 394 3.19 -11.99 -30.35
CA ASN A 394 2.56 -11.11 -31.33
C ASN A 394 3.30 -9.77 -31.52
N VAL A 395 4.58 -9.69 -31.12
CA VAL A 395 5.36 -8.46 -31.21
C VAL A 395 5.96 -8.33 -32.61
N ILE A 396 5.57 -7.28 -33.31
CA ILE A 396 6.23 -6.86 -34.55
C ILE A 396 7.39 -5.93 -34.18
N ASN A 397 8.62 -6.34 -34.50
CA ASN A 397 9.80 -5.51 -34.26
C ASN A 397 9.90 -4.43 -35.36
N PRO A 398 10.03 -3.13 -35.01
CA PRO A 398 10.20 -2.07 -36.00
C PRO A 398 11.37 -2.31 -36.97
N SER A 399 12.42 -2.99 -36.51
CA SER A 399 13.57 -3.35 -37.36
C SER A 399 13.18 -4.31 -38.48
N THR A 400 12.24 -5.22 -38.24
CA THR A 400 11.75 -6.16 -39.26
C THR A 400 10.98 -5.43 -40.34
N VAL A 401 10.14 -4.44 -39.98
CA VAL A 401 9.44 -3.60 -40.97
C VAL A 401 10.43 -2.80 -41.83
N ILE A 402 11.45 -2.22 -41.19
CA ILE A 402 12.43 -1.36 -41.87
C ILE A 402 13.37 -2.18 -42.78
N LYS A 403 13.94 -3.27 -42.26
CA LYS A 403 15.03 -4.02 -42.91
C LYS A 403 14.59 -5.32 -43.57
N GLY A 404 13.35 -5.73 -43.38
CA GLY A 404 12.85 -7.05 -43.74
C GLY A 404 13.17 -8.10 -42.67
N GLY A 405 12.38 -9.16 -42.70
CA GLY A 405 12.54 -10.35 -41.87
C GLY A 405 12.86 -11.59 -42.70
N LYS A 406 12.84 -12.76 -42.06
CA LYS A 406 13.07 -14.04 -42.76
C LYS A 406 12.02 -14.30 -43.86
N ASN A 407 10.79 -13.83 -43.66
CA ASN A 407 9.64 -13.99 -44.56
C ASN A 407 8.93 -12.67 -44.90
N GLU A 408 9.50 -11.52 -44.53
CA GLU A 408 8.87 -10.21 -44.66
C GLU A 408 9.78 -9.28 -45.48
N PRO A 409 9.26 -8.55 -46.49
CA PRO A 409 10.08 -7.66 -47.28
C PRO A 409 10.51 -6.43 -46.46
N ALA A 410 11.61 -5.79 -46.88
CA ALA A 410 12.04 -4.53 -46.31
C ALA A 410 11.14 -3.40 -46.82
N TYR A 411 10.19 -2.96 -45.99
CA TYR A 411 9.30 -1.84 -46.34
C TYR A 411 9.99 -0.48 -46.20
N GLY A 412 11.07 -0.41 -45.43
CA GLY A 412 11.82 0.82 -45.21
C GLY A 412 11.21 1.73 -44.14
N VAL A 413 11.99 2.72 -43.72
CA VAL A 413 11.62 3.62 -42.62
C VAL A 413 10.44 4.53 -42.99
N ASP A 414 10.32 4.95 -44.24
CA ASP A 414 9.27 5.88 -44.65
C ASP A 414 7.89 5.21 -44.64
N VAL A 415 7.81 3.91 -44.97
CA VAL A 415 6.56 3.16 -44.85
C VAL A 415 6.13 3.05 -43.40
N LEU A 416 7.06 2.76 -42.47
CA LEU A 416 6.75 2.73 -41.04
C LEU A 416 6.25 4.11 -40.55
N ARG A 417 6.90 5.20 -40.96
CA ARG A 417 6.49 6.57 -40.59
C ARG A 417 5.13 6.94 -41.17
N LEU A 418 4.87 6.60 -42.43
CA LEU A 418 3.59 6.85 -43.08
C LEU A 418 2.47 6.09 -42.39
N TRP A 419 2.69 4.82 -42.07
CA TRP A 419 1.72 4.00 -41.33
C TRP A 419 1.39 4.60 -39.96
N VAL A 420 2.41 5.02 -39.18
CA VAL A 420 2.19 5.71 -37.90
C VAL A 420 1.39 7.01 -38.10
N ALA A 421 1.71 7.79 -39.12
CA ALA A 421 1.05 9.07 -39.40
C ALA A 421 -0.40 8.92 -39.89
N SER A 422 -0.75 7.79 -40.51
CA SER A 422 -2.09 7.50 -41.01
C SER A 422 -3.01 6.77 -40.01
N SER A 423 -2.49 6.41 -38.84
CA SER A 423 -3.19 5.58 -37.84
C SER A 423 -4.03 6.36 -36.84
#